data_AF-A0A1Z8SJH3-F1
#
_entry.id   AF-A0A1Z8SJH3-F1
#
_cell.length_a   1.000
_cell.length_b   1.000
_cell.length_c   1.000
_cell.angle_alpha   90.00
_cell.angle_beta   90.00
_cell.angle_gamma   90.00
#
_symmetry.space_group_name_H-M   'P 1'
#
loop_
_entity.id
_entity.type
_entity.pdbx_description
1 polymer ?
#
loop_
_entity_poly.entity_id
_entity_poly.type
_entity_poly.pdbx_seq_one_letter_code
_entity_poly.pdbx_strand_id
1 'polypeptide(L)'
;MSSVDRTQSRCDLELLFDKETRQPLELTMTVLVGRRNEQGRTAKGDAAFSEGVEHIVFNYFYQFDLSEKVEPVSLPEKVKKLLR
;
A
#
# COMPACT_ATOMS: atom_id res chain seq x y z
N MET A 1 7.32 -25.62 7.44
CA MET A 1 6.14 -24.84 7.00
C MET A 1 6.50 -23.37 7.02
N SER A 2 6.06 -22.57 6.04
CA SER A 2 6.31 -21.12 6.04
C SER A 2 5.65 -20.47 7.26
N SER A 3 6.38 -19.64 8.00
CA SER A 3 5.85 -18.88 9.13
C SER A 3 4.96 -17.70 8.69
N VAL A 4 4.86 -17.44 7.39
CA VAL A 4 4.13 -16.29 6.82
C VAL A 4 2.72 -16.72 6.44
N ASP A 5 1.72 -15.93 6.84
CA ASP A 5 0.34 -16.09 6.37
C ASP A 5 0.00 -14.98 5.37
N ARG A 6 0.05 -15.33 4.09
CA ARG A 6 -0.21 -14.40 2.98
C ARG A 6 -1.69 -14.01 2.84
N THR A 7 -2.59 -14.64 3.59
CA THR A 7 -4.02 -14.29 3.59
C THR A 7 -4.32 -13.11 4.49
N GLN A 8 -3.40 -12.76 5.40
CA GLN A 8 -3.47 -11.57 6.24
C GLN A 8 -2.45 -10.58 5.73
N SER A 9 -2.84 -9.76 4.77
CA SER A 9 -2.00 -8.69 4.23
C SER A 9 -2.75 -7.37 4.24
N ARG A 10 -2.07 -6.30 4.65
CA ARG A 10 -2.53 -4.92 4.50
C ARG A 10 -1.56 -4.18 3.59
N CYS A 11 -2.09 -3.32 2.73
CA CYS A 11 -1.31 -2.44 1.88
C CYS A 11 -1.79 -1.02 2.13
N ASP A 12 -0.88 -0.17 2.60
CA ASP A 12 -1.11 1.24 2.81
C ASP A 12 -0.33 2.01 1.72
N LEU A 13 -0.99 2.95 1.05
CA LEU A 13 -0.41 3.79 -0.01
C LEU A 13 -0.45 5.24 0.42
N GLU A 14 0.71 5.89 0.46
CA GLU A 14 0.84 7.31 0.74
C GLU A 14 1.43 8.03 -0.48
N LEU A 15 0.71 9.02 -0.99
CA LEU A 15 1.13 9.84 -2.12
C LEU A 15 1.48 11.24 -1.63
N LEU A 16 2.71 11.68 -1.88
CA LEU A 16 3.12 13.05 -1.67
C LEU A 16 2.89 13.85 -2.95
N PHE A 17 2.20 14.97 -2.82
CA PHE A 17 1.96 15.89 -3.94
C PHE A 17 2.71 17.20 -3.75
N ASP A 18 3.20 17.75 -4.84
CA ASP A 18 3.69 19.12 -4.91
C ASP A 18 2.54 20.11 -4.67
N LYS A 19 2.77 21.11 -3.81
CA LYS A 19 1.70 22.01 -3.35
C LYS A 19 1.24 23.00 -4.43
N GLU A 20 2.12 23.33 -5.38
CA GLU A 20 1.85 24.35 -6.40
C GLU A 20 1.25 23.72 -7.65
N THR A 21 1.90 22.67 -8.16
CA THR A 21 1.54 21.98 -9.40
C THR A 21 0.49 20.88 -9.19
N ARG A 22 0.28 20.44 -7.94
CA ARG A 22 -0.56 19.28 -7.56
C ARG A 22 -0.15 17.98 -8.26
N GLN A 23 1.10 17.87 -8.69
CA GLN A 23 1.64 16.64 -9.28
C GLN A 23 2.19 15.71 -8.20
N PRO A 24 2.09 14.38 -8.37
CA PRO A 24 2.65 13.43 -7.42
C PRO A 24 4.18 13.44 -7.51
N LEU A 25 4.85 13.57 -6.37
CA LEU A 25 6.31 13.55 -6.27
C LEU A 25 6.81 12.17 -5.87
N GLU A 26 6.14 11.57 -4.89
CA GLU A 26 6.54 10.30 -4.30
C GLU A 26 5.31 9.44 -3.99
N LEU A 27 5.48 8.13 -4.13
CA LEU A 27 4.58 7.11 -3.62
C LEU A 27 5.36 6.23 -2.64
N THR A 28 4.90 6.19 -1.39
CA THR A 28 5.32 5.19 -0.41
C THR A 28 4.25 4.10 -0.33
N MET A 29 4.64 2.85 -0.53
CA MET A 29 3.78 1.69 -0.38
C MET A 29 4.31 0.80 0.75
N THR A 30 3.50 0.66 1.80
CA THR A 30 3.80 -0.18 2.96
C THR A 30 2.94 -1.42 2.92
N VAL A 31 3.57 -2.57 2.74
CA VAL A 31 2.89 -3.87 2.74
C VAL A 31 3.21 -4.62 4.03
N LEU A 32 2.18 -4.85 4.83
CA LEU A 32 2.25 -5.65 6.05
C LEU A 32 1.74 -7.05 5.75
N VAL A 33 2.46 -8.08 6.22
CA VAL A 33 2.07 -9.48 6.07
C VAL A 33 2.11 -10.18 7.42
N GLY A 34 0.98 -10.75 7.83
CA GLY A 34 0.83 -11.43 9.12
C GLY A 34 1.73 -12.66 9.25
N ARG A 35 2.22 -12.90 10.47
CA ARG A 35 3.00 -14.10 10.80
C ARG A 35 2.15 -15.09 11.59
N ARG A 36 2.44 -16.37 11.43
CA ARG A 36 1.91 -17.43 12.29
C ARG A 36 2.70 -17.47 13.59
N ASN A 37 1.99 -17.56 14.71
CA ASN A 37 2.58 -17.78 16.02
C ASN A 37 3.09 -19.24 16.15
N GLU A 38 3.66 -19.58 17.30
CA GLU A 38 4.21 -20.92 17.59
C GLU A 38 3.17 -22.05 17.48
N GLN A 39 1.88 -21.73 17.66
CA GLN A 39 0.76 -22.66 17.51
C GLN A 39 0.24 -22.75 16.05
N GLY A 40 0.90 -22.07 15.11
CA GLY A 40 0.52 -22.02 13.70
C GLY A 40 -0.68 -21.13 13.39
N ARG A 41 -1.13 -20.30 14.33
CA ARG A 41 -2.29 -19.40 14.17
C ARG A 41 -1.85 -17.97 13.84
N THR A 42 -2.67 -17.25 13.09
CA THR A 42 -2.47 -15.83 12.80
C THR A 42 -3.68 -15.04 13.31
N ALA A 43 -3.43 -13.87 13.91
CA ALA A 43 -4.50 -12.94 14.25
C ALA A 43 -5.19 -12.44 12.97
N LYS A 44 -6.45 -12.00 13.07
CA LYS A 44 -7.27 -11.71 11.87
C LYS A 44 -7.48 -10.21 11.68
N GLY A 45 -7.49 -9.77 10.43
CA GLY A 45 -7.74 -8.37 10.08
C GLY A 45 -6.71 -7.45 10.74
N ASP A 46 -7.15 -6.31 11.27
CA ASP A 46 -6.25 -5.32 11.90
C ASP A 46 -5.54 -5.86 13.15
N ALA A 47 -6.11 -6.88 13.80
CA ALA A 47 -5.46 -7.53 14.94
C ALA A 47 -4.14 -8.21 14.54
N ALA A 48 -3.95 -8.56 13.26
CA ALA A 48 -2.69 -9.09 12.74
C ALA A 48 -1.53 -8.09 12.73
N PHE A 49 -1.85 -6.79 12.84
CA PHE A 49 -0.89 -5.68 12.73
C PHE A 49 -0.95 -4.76 13.96
N SER A 50 -1.48 -5.27 15.07
CA SER A 50 -1.55 -4.57 16.34
C SER A 50 -0.23 -4.64 17.10
N GLU A 51 -0.07 -3.76 18.07
CA GLU A 51 1.11 -3.75 18.94
C GLU A 51 1.31 -5.12 19.62
N GLY A 52 2.56 -5.59 19.64
CA GLY A 52 2.94 -6.88 20.19
C GLY A 52 2.71 -8.09 19.28
N VAL A 53 2.18 -7.91 18.06
CA VAL A 53 1.99 -9.00 17.08
C VAL A 53 3.09 -8.95 16.02
N GLU A 54 3.86 -10.04 15.90
CA GLU A 54 4.86 -10.16 14.85
C GLU A 54 4.24 -10.21 13.45
N HIS A 55 4.79 -9.40 12.55
CA HIS A 55 4.45 -9.36 11.15
C HIS A 55 5.67 -8.94 10.33
N ILE A 56 5.61 -9.14 9.02
CA ILE A 56 6.64 -8.73 8.08
C ILE A 56 6.21 -7.41 7.44
N VAL A 57 7.16 -6.50 7.28
CA VAL A 57 6.95 -5.19 6.64
C VAL A 57 7.82 -5.11 5.40
N PHE A 58 7.21 -4.75 4.28
CA PHE A 58 7.91 -4.33 3.06
C PHE A 58 7.56 -2.88 2.78
N ASN A 59 8.57 -2.03 2.69
CA ASN A 59 8.41 -0.64 2.28
C ASN A 59 8.97 -0.47 0.88
N TYR A 60 8.14 0.04 -0.02
CA TYR A 60 8.54 0.39 -1.38
C TYR A 60 8.42 1.89 -1.54
N PHE A 61 9.47 2.50 -2.06
CA PHE A 61 9.55 3.93 -2.30
C PHE A 61 9.70 4.16 -3.79
N TYR A 62 8.80 4.95 -4.35
CA TYR A 62 8.80 5.29 -5.77
C TYR A 62 8.83 6.80 -5.92
N GLN A 63 9.79 7.30 -6.68
CA GLN A 63 9.83 8.70 -7.10
C GLN A 63 9.27 8.81 -8.51
N PHE A 64 8.39 9.77 -8.73
CA PHE A 64 7.83 10.01 -10.05
C PHE A 64 8.78 10.91 -10.85
N ASP A 65 9.22 10.40 -12.00
CA ASP A 65 9.89 11.24 -13.01
C ASP A 65 8.82 11.93 -13.85
N LEU A 66 8.73 13.25 -13.70
CA LEU A 66 7.79 14.12 -14.42
C LEU A 66 8.48 14.96 -15.49
N SER A 67 9.73 14.64 -15.84
CA SER A 67 10.45 15.32 -16.91
C SER A 67 9.79 15.13 -18.28
N GLU A 68 9.12 14.00 -18.48
CA GLU A 68 8.30 13.73 -19.65
C GLU A 68 6.83 14.11 -19.41
N LYS A 69 6.24 14.85 -20.36
CA LYS A 69 4.80 15.11 -20.34
C LYS A 69 4.05 13.81 -20.63
N VAL A 70 3.45 13.24 -19.59
CA VAL A 70 2.50 12.13 -19.74
C VAL A 70 1.21 12.69 -20.33
N GLU A 71 0.74 12.12 -21.43
CA GLU A 71 -0.54 12.51 -22.00
C GLU A 71 -1.69 12.19 -21.01
N PRO A 72 -2.71 13.08 -20.90
CA PRO A 72 -3.85 12.82 -20.05
C PRO A 72 -4.53 11.51 -20.45
N VAL A 73 -4.54 10.53 -19.55
CA VAL A 73 -5.28 9.30 -19.78
C VAL A 73 -6.77 9.60 -19.68
N SER A 74 -7.52 9.27 -20.73
CA SER A 74 -8.98 9.32 -20.69
C SER A 74 -9.49 8.21 -19.77
N LEU A 75 -9.84 8.57 -18.53
CA LEU A 75 -10.43 7.63 -17.57
C LEU A 75 -11.83 7.21 -18.06
N PRO A 76 -12.21 5.92 -17.94
CA PRO A 76 -13.57 5.50 -18.23
C PRO A 76 -14.61 6.25 -17.39
N GLU A 77 -15.76 6.59 -17.97
CA GLU A 77 -16.84 7.33 -17.28
C GLU A 77 -17.30 6.66 -15.98
N LYS A 78 -17.24 5.32 -15.91
CA LYS A 78 -17.57 4.57 -14.68
C LYS A 78 -16.60 4.89 -13.53
N VAL A 79 -15.31 5.08 -13.83
CA VAL A 79 -14.27 5.40 -12.84
C VAL A 79 -14.40 6.84 -12.38
N LYS A 80 -14.68 7.78 -13.30
CA LYS A 80 -14.88 9.20 -12.96
C LYS A 80 -16.00 9.42 -11.93
N LYS A 81 -17.04 8.57 -11.94
CA LYS A 81 -18.14 8.63 -10.96
C LYS A 81 -17.74 8.24 -9.53
N LEU A 82 -16.66 7.49 -9.35
CA LEU A 82 -16.14 7.04 -8.05
C LEU A 82 -15.19 8.05 -7.40
N LEU A 83 -14.74 9.05 -8.17
CA LEU A 83 -13.82 10.10 -7.72
C LEU A 83 -14.55 11.38 -7.28
N ARG A 84 -15.89 11.36 -7.20
CA ARG A 84 -16.73 12.47 -6.75
C ARG A 84 -17.14 12.31 -5.30
#